data_AF-A0A9D3VYS0-F1
#
_entry.id   AF-A0A9D3VYS0-F1
#
_cell.length_a   1.000
_cell.length_b   1.000
_cell.length_c   1.000
_cell.angle_alpha   90.00
_cell.angle_beta   90.00
_cell.angle_gamma   90.00
#
_symmetry.space_group_name_H-M   'P 1'
#
loop_
_entity.id
_entity.type
_entity.pdbx_description
1 polymer ?
#
loop_
_entity_poly.entity_id
_entity_poly.type
_entity_poly.pdbx_seq_one_letter_code
_entity_poly.pdbx_strand_id
1 'polypeptide(L)'
;MSVEESLYLYTPANLCMCLYLNTDGAVQTNTGLSAAGGVIRDGMRKWILGYNRFLGKCFVFVAEMWGILDGSTLVQKQGYDRVIIQSNNLEVVKAIYDRKLPRSSISLVR
;
A
#
# COMPACT_ATOMS: atom_id res chain seq x y z
N MET A 1 -14.45 13.54 -13.48
CA MET A 1 -15.02 12.18 -13.54
C MET A 1 -13.91 11.29 -14.09
N SER A 2 -13.04 10.84 -13.18
CA SER A 2 -11.82 10.12 -13.53
C SER A 2 -12.16 8.64 -13.53
N VAL A 3 -12.08 8.01 -14.70
CA VAL A 3 -12.27 6.57 -14.86
C VAL A 3 -11.05 5.86 -14.26
N GLU A 4 -11.24 5.16 -13.15
CA GLU A 4 -10.27 4.18 -12.64
C GLU A 4 -10.32 2.95 -13.55
N GLU A 5 -9.33 2.79 -14.43
CA GLU A 5 -9.08 1.52 -15.11
C GLU A 5 -8.55 0.50 -14.08
N SER A 6 -9.47 -0.21 -13.43
CA SER A 6 -9.14 -1.43 -12.69
C SER A 6 -9.08 -2.60 -13.68
N LEU A 7 -7.90 -3.17 -13.88
CA LEU A 7 -7.70 -4.37 -14.70
C LEU A 7 -8.33 -5.59 -13.99
N TYR A 8 -9.53 -6.00 -14.40
CA TYR A 8 -10.19 -7.19 -13.87
C TYR A 8 -9.69 -8.44 -14.62
N LEU A 9 -8.75 -9.18 -14.01
CA LEU A 9 -8.47 -10.55 -14.40
C LEU A 9 -9.47 -11.48 -13.67
N TYR A 10 -10.28 -12.17 -14.46
CA TYR A 10 -11.28 -13.19 -14.12
C TYR A 10 -11.04 -13.94 -12.79
N THR A 11 -12.06 -14.07 -11.93
CA THR A 11 -12.03 -15.04 -10.81
C THR A 11 -13.30 -15.90 -10.77
N PRO A 12 -13.17 -17.25 -10.85
CA PRO A 12 -14.29 -18.16 -10.66
C PRO A 12 -14.70 -18.22 -9.19
N ALA A 13 -15.94 -18.66 -8.96
CA ALA A 13 -16.76 -18.44 -7.78
C ALA A 13 -16.37 -19.15 -6.46
N ASN A 14 -15.12 -19.56 -6.24
CA ASN A 14 -14.72 -20.26 -5.00
C ASN A 14 -13.51 -19.61 -4.31
N LEU A 15 -13.78 -18.88 -3.21
CA LEU A 15 -12.87 -18.50 -2.11
C LEU A 15 -11.49 -17.89 -2.47
N CYS A 16 -11.47 -16.80 -3.23
CA CYS A 16 -10.28 -15.95 -3.22
C CYS A 16 -10.21 -15.19 -1.88
N MET A 17 -9.55 -15.77 -0.86
CA MET A 17 -9.12 -15.09 0.37
C MET A 17 -8.04 -14.04 0.05
N CYS A 18 -8.37 -13.05 -0.77
CA CYS A 18 -7.48 -11.95 -1.09
C CYS A 18 -8.00 -10.69 -0.40
N LEU A 19 -7.14 -10.06 0.38
CA LEU A 19 -7.43 -8.77 0.98
C LEU A 19 -7.05 -7.65 0.01
N TYR A 20 -7.81 -6.57 0.08
CA TYR A 20 -7.48 -5.33 -0.60
C TYR A 20 -6.86 -4.36 0.40
N LEU A 21 -5.71 -3.81 0.04
CA LEU A 21 -5.00 -2.78 0.79
C LEU A 21 -5.10 -1.46 0.04
N ASN A 22 -5.91 -0.53 0.54
CA ASN A 22 -5.93 0.85 0.05
C ASN A 22 -5.04 1.71 0.93
N THR A 23 -4.11 2.45 0.34
CA THR A 23 -3.11 3.22 1.08
C THR A 23 -2.86 4.57 0.45
N ASP A 24 -2.45 5.52 1.29
CA ASP A 24 -2.18 6.91 0.92
C ASP A 24 -1.11 7.48 1.87
N GLY A 25 -0.27 8.35 1.32
CA GLY A 25 0.74 9.10 2.05
C GLY A 25 0.49 10.60 1.92
N ALA A 26 0.48 11.31 3.03
CA ALA A 26 0.23 12.75 3.06
C ALA A 26 1.45 13.52 3.60
N VAL A 27 1.76 14.66 2.98
CA VAL A 27 2.76 15.63 3.45
C VAL A 27 2.12 17.01 3.49
N GLN A 28 2.17 17.66 4.65
CA GLN A 28 1.70 19.02 4.82
C GLN A 28 2.73 20.00 4.24
N THR A 29 2.31 20.83 3.28
CA THR A 29 3.19 21.72 2.51
C THR A 29 3.96 22.73 3.36
N ASN A 30 3.33 23.28 4.41
CA ASN A 30 3.92 24.36 5.20
C ASN A 30 4.95 23.87 6.23
N THR A 31 4.71 22.71 6.85
CA THR A 31 5.56 22.19 7.92
C THR A 31 6.48 21.07 7.46
N GLY A 32 6.16 20.45 6.32
CA GLY A 32 6.76 19.21 5.85
C GLY A 32 6.37 17.99 6.68
N LEU A 33 5.47 18.13 7.66
CA LEU A 33 5.01 17.01 8.47
C LEU A 33 4.23 16.02 7.62
N SER A 34 4.47 14.75 7.86
CA SER A 34 4.03 13.67 7.00
C SER A 34 3.44 12.52 7.81
N ALA A 35 2.50 11.84 7.19
CA ALA A 35 1.87 10.66 7.73
C ALA A 35 1.54 9.71 6.59
N ALA A 36 1.41 8.44 6.93
CA ALA A 36 0.93 7.41 6.02
C ALA A 36 -0.25 6.69 6.66
N GLY A 37 -1.08 6.06 5.84
CA GLY A 37 -2.15 5.24 6.34
C GLY A 37 -2.83 4.43 5.26
N GLY A 38 -3.89 3.75 5.67
CA GLY A 38 -4.67 2.94 4.77
C GLY A 38 -5.76 2.15 5.46
N VAL A 39 -6.48 1.40 4.64
CA VAL A 39 -7.53 0.49 5.06
C VAL A 39 -7.37 -0.86 4.37
N ILE A 40 -7.64 -1.92 5.12
CA ILE A 40 -7.67 -3.29 4.63
C ILE A 40 -9.14 -3.71 4.51
N ARG A 41 -9.48 -4.34 3.39
CA ARG A 41 -10.83 -4.77 3.05
C ARG A 41 -10.86 -6.23 2.61
N ASP A 42 -11.99 -6.89 2.84
CA ASP A 42 -12.22 -8.27 2.39
C ASP A 42 -12.47 -8.34 0.87
N GLY A 43 -12.66 -9.56 0.36
CA GLY A 43 -12.99 -9.81 -1.05
C GLY A 43 -14.28 -9.14 -1.54
N MET A 44 -15.20 -8.81 -0.64
CA MET A 44 -16.45 -8.07 -0.89
C MET A 44 -16.29 -6.56 -0.69
N ARG A 45 -15.06 -6.07 -0.55
CA ARG A 45 -14.72 -4.66 -0.26
C ARG A 45 -15.25 -4.13 1.08
N LYS A 46 -15.66 -5.00 2.01
CA LYS A 46 -16.03 -4.60 3.36
C LYS A 46 -14.78 -4.26 4.17
N TRP A 47 -14.87 -3.20 4.96
CA TRP A 47 -13.78 -2.79 5.85
C TRP A 47 -13.48 -3.86 6.90
N ILE A 48 -12.20 -4.15 7.09
CA ILE A 48 -11.69 -5.06 8.13
C ILE A 48 -10.97 -4.26 9.22
N LEU A 49 -9.99 -3.44 8.82
CA LEU A 49 -9.22 -2.60 9.73
C LEU A 49 -8.63 -1.38 9.01
N GLY A 50 -8.32 -0.33 9.78
CA GLY A 50 -7.58 0.85 9.33
C GLY A 50 -6.28 1.02 10.12
N TYR A 51 -5.31 1.71 9.53
CA TYR A 51 -4.03 2.02 10.17
C TYR A 51 -3.53 3.41 9.76
N ASN A 52 -2.67 3.97 10.61
CA ASN A 52 -1.93 5.19 10.31
C ASN A 52 -0.55 5.16 10.98
N ARG A 53 0.34 6.01 10.49
CA ARG A 53 1.68 6.23 11.03
C ARG A 53 2.07 7.69 10.87
N PHE A 54 2.49 8.32 11.95
CA PHE A 54 3.19 9.61 11.89
C PHE A 54 4.66 9.39 11.49
N LEU A 55 5.14 10.12 10.49
CA LEU A 55 6.46 9.92 9.88
C LEU A 55 7.45 11.07 10.13
N GLY A 56 7.04 12.11 10.84
CA GLY A 56 7.85 13.32 10.95
C GLY A 56 7.93 14.04 9.62
N LYS A 57 9.12 14.43 9.17
CA LYS A 57 9.30 15.10 7.87
C LYS A 57 9.87 14.14 6.83
N CYS A 58 9.13 13.89 5.76
CA CYS A 58 9.62 13.14 4.60
C CYS A 58 8.91 13.57 3.31
N PHE A 59 9.40 13.06 2.18
CA PHE A 59 8.77 13.28 0.87
C PHE A 59 7.51 12.42 0.69
N VAL A 60 6.59 12.87 -0.16
CA VAL A 60 5.34 12.15 -0.46
C VAL A 60 5.62 10.70 -0.88
N PHE A 61 6.61 10.48 -1.74
CA PHE A 61 7.03 9.14 -2.16
C PHE A 61 7.39 8.22 -0.98
N VAL A 62 8.08 8.76 0.04
CA VAL A 62 8.47 8.00 1.24
C VAL A 62 7.23 7.71 2.11
N ALA A 63 6.31 8.67 2.25
CA ALA A 63 5.06 8.47 2.98
C ALA A 63 4.20 7.37 2.37
N GLU A 64 4.00 7.39 1.05
CA GLU A 64 3.28 6.35 0.31
C GLU A 64 3.89 4.96 0.49
N MET A 65 5.22 4.85 0.36
CA MET A 65 5.95 3.59 0.54
C MET A 65 5.80 3.04 1.96
N TRP A 66 5.84 3.89 2.99
CA TRP A 66 5.56 3.47 4.37
C TRP A 66 4.13 2.99 4.56
N GLY A 67 3.17 3.65 3.92
CA GLY A 67 1.77 3.23 3.90
C GLY A 67 1.63 1.81 3.38
N ILE A 68 2.26 1.50 2.24
CA ILE A 68 2.27 0.15 1.66
C ILE A 68 2.94 -0.84 2.60
N LEU A 69 4.13 -0.54 3.11
CA LEU A 69 4.90 -1.44 3.96
C LEU A 69 4.14 -1.80 5.25
N ASP A 70 3.55 -0.82 5.92
CA ASP A 70 2.75 -1.04 7.13
C ASP A 70 1.52 -1.88 6.85
N GLY A 71 0.78 -1.53 5.81
CA GLY A 71 -0.40 -2.27 5.40
C GLY A 71 -0.08 -3.72 5.03
N SER A 72 0.96 -3.96 4.23
CA SER A 72 1.41 -5.30 3.86
C SER A 72 1.86 -6.11 5.08
N THR A 73 2.56 -5.48 6.02
CA THR A 73 2.97 -6.13 7.28
C THR A 73 1.75 -6.53 8.11
N LEU A 74 0.72 -5.68 8.17
CA LEU A 74 -0.54 -5.98 8.86
C LEU A 74 -1.28 -7.14 8.18
N VAL A 75 -1.36 -7.15 6.86
CA VAL A 75 -1.96 -8.28 6.11
C VAL A 75 -1.24 -9.59 6.40
N GLN A 76 0.09 -9.59 6.37
CA GLN A 76 0.89 -10.79 6.67
C GLN A 76 0.68 -11.27 8.12
N LYS A 77 0.63 -10.35 9.10
CA LYS A 77 0.35 -10.67 10.51
C LYS A 77 -1.04 -11.27 10.72
N GLN A 78 -1.99 -11.01 9.82
CA GLN A 78 -3.32 -11.61 9.82
C GLN A 78 -3.36 -13.00 9.14
N GLY A 79 -2.22 -13.51 8.66
CA GLY A 79 -2.11 -14.84 8.06
C GLY A 79 -2.48 -14.90 6.58
N TYR A 80 -2.50 -13.75 5.88
CA TYR A 80 -2.78 -13.70 4.45
C TYR A 80 -1.48 -13.56 3.64
N ASP A 81 -1.31 -14.46 2.68
CA ASP A 81 -0.14 -14.46 1.79
C ASP A 81 -0.37 -13.65 0.50
N ARG A 82 -1.60 -13.19 0.26
CA ARG A 82 -1.98 -12.48 -0.97
C ARG A 82 -2.76 -11.22 -0.64
N VAL A 83 -2.31 -10.11 -1.24
CA VAL A 83 -2.93 -8.79 -1.11
C VAL A 83 -2.94 -8.09 -2.46
N ILE A 84 -4.04 -7.40 -2.75
CA ILE A 84 -4.12 -6.44 -3.85
C ILE A 84 -3.91 -5.05 -3.27
N ILE A 85 -2.80 -4.42 -3.63
CA ILE A 85 -2.41 -3.08 -3.17
C ILE A 85 -2.99 -2.04 -4.14
N GLN A 86 -3.64 -1.02 -3.60
CA GLN A 86 -4.19 0.11 -4.34
C GLN A 86 -3.61 1.41 -3.75
N SER A 87 -2.74 2.05 -4.52
CA SER A 87 -2.20 3.40 -4.26
C SER A 87 -2.53 4.29 -5.46
N ASN A 88 -2.80 5.57 -5.18
CA ASN A 88 -3.03 6.61 -6.19
C ASN A 88 -1.71 7.19 -6.74
N ASN A 89 -0.56 6.78 -6.19
CA ASN A 89 0.74 7.30 -6.56
C ASN A 89 1.41 6.40 -7.63
N LEU A 90 1.37 6.88 -8.88
CA LEU A 90 1.92 6.16 -10.03
C LEU A 90 3.43 5.92 -9.92
N GLU A 91 4.18 6.83 -9.31
CA GLU A 91 5.64 6.69 -9.13
C GLU A 91 5.95 5.51 -8.19
N VAL A 92 5.18 5.39 -7.11
CA VAL A 92 5.30 4.30 -6.14
C VAL A 92 4.90 2.97 -6.75
N VAL A 93 3.78 2.93 -7.49
CA VAL A 93 3.34 1.73 -8.22
C VAL A 93 4.42 1.25 -9.20
N LYS A 94 5.02 2.17 -9.96
CA LYS A 94 6.13 1.85 -10.86
C LYS A 94 7.34 1.31 -10.10
N ALA A 95 7.74 1.95 -9.00
CA ALA A 95 8.89 1.54 -8.20
C ALA A 95 8.73 0.12 -7.61
N ILE A 96 7.50 -0.29 -7.28
CA ILE A 96 7.21 -1.65 -6.80
C ILE A 96 7.16 -2.67 -7.94
N TYR A 97 6.64 -2.27 -9.10
CA TYR A 97 6.50 -3.15 -10.27
C TYR A 97 7.83 -3.40 -10.98
N ASP A 98 8.72 -2.40 -11.01
CA ASP A 98 9.98 -2.48 -11.74
C ASP A 98 11.00 -3.33 -10.98
N ARG A 99 11.10 -4.62 -11.33
CA ARG A 99 12.11 -5.58 -10.83
C ARG A 99 13.56 -5.23 -11.22
N LYS A 100 13.83 -3.99 -11.66
CA LYS A 100 15.12 -3.52 -12.16
C LYS A 100 15.98 -2.80 -11.13
N LEU A 101 15.52 -2.63 -9.89
CA LEU A 101 16.48 -2.30 -8.83
C LEU A 101 17.35 -3.55 -8.62
N PRO A 102 18.67 -3.51 -8.89
CA PRO A 102 19.54 -4.53 -8.32
C PRO A 102 19.23 -4.56 -6.82
N ARG A 103 19.25 -5.74 -6.20
CA ARG A 103 19.27 -5.86 -4.74
C ARG A 103 20.49 -5.09 -4.24
N SER A 104 20.40 -3.77 -4.15
CA SER A 104 21.33 -3.00 -3.37
C SER A 104 21.06 -3.43 -1.95
N SER A 105 22.12 -3.92 -1.32
CA SER A 105 22.18 -4.36 0.05
C SER A 105 21.82 -3.20 0.98
N ILE A 106 20.55 -2.79 1.02
CA ILE A 106 20.01 -2.06 2.16
C ILE A 106 19.81 -3.14 3.20
N SER A 107 20.89 -3.41 3.94
CA SER A 107 20.76 -3.93 5.28
C SER A 107 19.89 -2.93 6.04
N LEU A 108 18.61 -3.28 6.21
CA LEU A 108 17.82 -2.73 7.29
C LEU A 108 18.51 -3.22 8.56
N VAL A 109 19.45 -2.42 9.07
CA VAL A 109 20.04 -2.65 10.38
C VAL A 109 18.90 -2.50 11.37
N ARG A 110 18.72 -3.60 12.11
CA ARG A 110 17.67 -3.84 13.08
C ARG A 110 17.78 -2.90 14.28
#